data_AF-A0A7S3T773-F1
#
_entry.id   AF-A0A7S3T773-F1
#
_cell.length_a   1.000
_cell.length_b   1.000
_cell.length_c   1.000
_cell.angle_alpha   90.00
_cell.angle_beta   90.00
_cell.angle_gamma   90.00
#
_symmetry.space_group_name_H-M   'P 1'
#
loop_
_entity.id
_entity.type
_entity.pdbx_description
1 polymer ?
#
loop_
_entity_poly.entity_id
_entity_poly.type
_entity_poly.pdbx_seq_one_letter_code
_entity_poly.pdbx_strand_id
1 'polypeptide(L)'
;WSVIVFVDKDQCAWFEKTITDHPAEDGWRIFVFSHAPIIGSGLRVLQECHVVNGCCWLNHNDAQSSKNFIEIVRNNPSIKAWFSGHFHLSHDYEDSITFPGGSNRGSCVFAQVGCMTTRSTRDGKRHSRIVKGTKDGFEICTINHKKGGELRLDATVTYDDASHESIVMAHPHEDYDHDLWFQAYTPAQEDGCYISSPAGVLNADGTWDEKTVCWWHMSDGAVLGVHDGMIIEYDASTLAPLGMVVSKDELAGRKVAVIDAALNPPCDGAECDVPKEQALVLYDDGDEGVTVVQPNEDGSYWRKIVRNKMVRMKEKRREEAAAEYARLLLEERGDGDGDGDGDG
;
A
#
# COMPACT_ATOMS: atom_id res chain seq x y z
N TRP A 1 4.05 7.65 14.90
CA TRP A 1 4.85 7.89 13.70
C TRP A 1 4.66 6.80 12.65
N SER A 2 4.33 5.57 13.03
CA SER A 2 3.20 4.91 12.40
C SER A 2 1.98 5.67 12.91
N VAL A 3 1.29 6.39 12.03
CA VAL A 3 -0.04 6.93 12.36
C VAL A 3 -0.97 5.90 11.75
N ILE A 4 -1.41 4.95 12.57
CA ILE A 4 -2.56 4.14 12.16
C ILE A 4 -3.71 5.13 12.18
N VAL A 5 -4.29 5.38 11.01
CA VAL A 5 -5.47 6.23 10.92
C VAL A 5 -6.65 5.35 11.26
N PHE A 6 -7.17 5.56 12.46
CA PHE A 6 -8.17 4.69 13.06
C PHE A 6 -9.47 5.45 13.29
N VAL A 7 -10.58 4.80 12.94
CA VAL A 7 -11.96 5.20 13.18
C VAL A 7 -12.56 4.12 14.06
N ASP A 8 -13.13 4.52 15.20
CA ASP A 8 -13.67 3.56 16.15
C ASP A 8 -14.99 2.93 15.69
N LYS A 9 -15.47 1.93 16.43
CA LYS A 9 -16.67 1.18 16.09
C LYS A 9 -17.93 2.05 16.11
N ASP A 10 -18.02 3.02 17.01
CA ASP A 10 -19.19 3.89 17.13
C ASP A 10 -19.26 4.86 15.94
N GLN A 11 -18.11 5.40 15.54
CA GLN A 11 -17.99 6.22 14.33
C GLN A 11 -18.29 5.42 13.06
N CYS A 12 -17.82 4.16 12.98
CA CYS A 12 -18.15 3.28 11.85
C CYS A 12 -19.65 2.98 11.78
N ALA A 13 -20.28 2.64 12.91
CA ALA A 13 -21.72 2.37 12.97
C ALA A 13 -22.55 3.62 12.64
N TRP A 14 -22.14 4.79 13.12
CA TRP A 14 -22.76 6.07 12.76
C TRP A 14 -22.65 6.34 11.26
N PHE A 15 -21.46 6.12 10.67
CA PHE A 15 -21.23 6.34 9.25
C PHE A 15 -22.11 5.41 8.41
N GLU A 16 -22.08 4.10 8.69
CA GLU A 16 -22.91 3.11 8.00
C GLU A 16 -24.40 3.47 8.09
N LYS A 17 -24.90 3.76 9.29
CA LYS A 17 -26.29 4.18 9.49
C LYS A 17 -26.61 5.46 8.70
N THR A 18 -25.73 6.45 8.72
CA THR A 18 -25.92 7.70 7.98
C THR A 18 -26.04 7.43 6.49
N ILE A 19 -25.22 6.55 5.91
CA ILE A 19 -25.32 6.21 4.50
C ILE A 19 -26.61 5.44 4.19
N THR A 20 -26.97 4.45 5.01
CA THR A 20 -28.20 3.65 4.82
C THR A 20 -29.47 4.49 4.93
N ASP A 21 -29.51 5.47 5.83
CA ASP A 21 -30.65 6.39 5.97
C ASP A 21 -30.79 7.38 4.78
N HIS A 22 -29.80 7.44 3.88
CA HIS A 22 -29.74 8.39 2.76
C HIS A 22 -29.47 7.66 1.43
N PRO A 23 -30.41 6.82 0.95
CA PRO A 23 -30.21 5.98 -0.20
C PRO A 23 -30.29 6.77 -1.53
N ALA A 24 -29.70 6.22 -2.59
CA ALA A 24 -29.66 6.88 -3.90
C ALA A 24 -31.06 7.04 -4.53
N GLU A 25 -31.98 6.14 -4.19
CA GLU A 25 -33.38 6.15 -4.65
C GLU A 25 -34.16 7.37 -4.17
N ASP A 26 -33.78 7.93 -3.02
CA ASP A 26 -34.32 9.18 -2.48
C ASP A 26 -33.63 10.43 -3.09
N GLY A 27 -32.72 10.23 -4.05
CA GLY A 27 -31.99 11.30 -4.74
C GLY A 27 -30.72 11.76 -4.04
N TRP A 28 -30.26 11.07 -3.00
CA TRP A 28 -29.04 11.44 -2.28
C TRP A 28 -27.77 11.22 -3.12
N ARG A 29 -26.84 12.16 -2.96
CA ARG A 29 -25.51 12.20 -3.57
C ARG A 29 -24.51 12.60 -2.50
N ILE A 30 -23.75 11.63 -2.00
CA ILE A 30 -22.91 11.76 -0.80
C ILE A 30 -21.44 11.82 -1.22
N PHE A 31 -20.73 12.78 -0.62
CA PHE A 31 -19.31 12.99 -0.76
C PHE A 31 -18.65 12.71 0.58
N VAL A 32 -17.68 11.81 0.61
CA VAL A 32 -16.99 11.39 1.82
C VAL A 32 -15.57 11.95 1.84
N PHE A 33 -15.12 12.39 3.01
CA PHE A 33 -13.79 12.95 3.21
C PHE A 33 -13.14 12.24 4.40
N SER A 34 -11.92 11.74 4.20
CA SER A 34 -11.14 11.11 5.25
C SER A 34 -9.69 11.54 5.21
N HIS A 35 -8.96 11.31 6.31
CA HIS A 35 -7.53 11.57 6.30
C HIS A 35 -6.79 10.55 5.41
N ALA A 36 -6.91 9.25 5.71
CA ALA A 36 -6.36 8.16 4.89
C ALA A 36 -7.40 7.60 3.92
N PRO A 37 -6.97 7.06 2.77
CA PRO A 37 -7.85 6.33 1.86
C PRO A 37 -8.31 5.01 2.47
N ILE A 38 -9.39 4.46 1.91
CA ILE A 38 -9.88 3.13 2.27
C ILE A 38 -9.20 2.07 1.42
N ILE A 39 -9.03 0.87 1.99
CA ILE A 39 -8.57 -0.28 1.22
C ILE A 39 -9.54 -0.55 0.07
N GLY A 40 -9.02 -0.88 -1.10
CA GLY A 40 -9.83 -1.09 -2.30
C GLY A 40 -10.31 0.18 -3.01
N SER A 41 -9.99 1.38 -2.52
CA SER A 41 -10.19 2.61 -3.29
C SER A 41 -9.46 2.61 -4.63
N GLY A 42 -8.36 1.85 -4.74
CA GLY A 42 -7.50 1.81 -5.91
C GLY A 42 -6.53 2.99 -6.03
N LEU A 43 -6.52 3.90 -5.05
CA LEU A 43 -5.50 4.94 -4.94
C LEU A 43 -4.14 4.29 -4.62
N ARG A 44 -3.31 4.06 -5.64
CA ARG A 44 -2.07 3.26 -5.55
C ARG A 44 -0.78 4.07 -5.60
N VAL A 45 -0.89 5.40 -5.62
CA VAL A 45 0.24 6.31 -5.45
C VAL A 45 0.65 6.31 -3.98
N LEU A 46 1.38 5.27 -3.62
CA LEU A 46 1.79 5.03 -2.26
C LEU A 46 3.23 5.50 -2.07
N GLN A 47 3.65 5.42 -0.83
CA GLN A 47 5.05 5.51 -0.49
C GLN A 47 5.39 4.20 0.14
N GLU A 48 6.57 3.67 -0.19
CA GLU A 48 7.08 2.41 0.33
C GLU A 48 6.88 2.32 1.86
N CYS A 49 7.13 3.41 2.59
CA CYS A 49 6.95 3.47 4.03
C CYS A 49 5.51 3.16 4.50
N HIS A 50 4.48 3.47 3.72
CA HIS A 50 3.10 3.18 4.09
C HIS A 50 2.79 1.69 3.95
N VAL A 51 3.31 1.05 2.89
CA VAL A 51 3.16 -0.39 2.63
C VAL A 51 3.96 -1.19 3.65
N VAL A 52 5.23 -0.84 3.86
CA VAL A 52 6.12 -1.51 4.82
C VAL A 52 5.60 -1.46 6.26
N ASN A 53 4.99 -0.33 6.66
CA ASN A 53 4.49 -0.16 8.03
C ASN A 53 3.02 -0.56 8.21
N GLY A 54 2.33 -1.07 7.18
CA GLY A 54 0.91 -1.39 7.26
C GLY A 54 0.05 -0.19 7.67
N CYS A 55 0.32 1.00 7.13
CA CYS A 55 -0.42 2.20 7.50
C CYS A 55 -0.89 3.02 6.30
N CYS A 56 -1.10 2.40 5.14
CA CYS A 56 -1.71 3.04 3.97
C CYS A 56 -3.17 3.45 4.18
N TRP A 57 -3.97 2.58 4.82
CA TRP A 57 -5.43 2.66 4.76
C TRP A 57 -6.06 3.04 6.10
N LEU A 58 -7.33 3.47 6.05
CA LEU A 58 -8.17 3.54 7.24
C LEU A 58 -8.32 2.16 7.88
N ASN A 59 -8.15 2.11 9.20
CA ASN A 59 -8.26 0.91 10.01
C ASN A 59 -7.38 -0.26 9.53
N HIS A 60 -6.27 0.03 8.83
CA HIS A 60 -5.45 -0.97 8.13
C HIS A 60 -5.04 -2.18 8.98
N ASN A 61 -4.80 -1.98 10.27
CA ASN A 61 -4.37 -3.05 11.18
C ASN A 61 -5.49 -4.00 11.63
N ASP A 62 -6.73 -3.73 11.24
CA ASP A 62 -7.88 -4.59 11.49
C ASP A 62 -8.42 -5.08 10.14
N ALA A 63 -8.15 -6.36 9.83
CA ALA A 63 -8.49 -6.96 8.54
C ALA A 63 -10.01 -6.93 8.26
N GLN A 64 -10.84 -6.98 9.30
CA GLN A 64 -12.28 -6.90 9.13
C GLN A 64 -12.72 -5.46 8.96
N SER A 65 -12.34 -4.59 9.90
CA SER A 65 -12.79 -3.20 9.93
C SER A 65 -12.27 -2.39 8.75
N SER A 66 -11.08 -2.67 8.23
CA SER A 66 -10.53 -1.98 7.06
C SER A 66 -11.40 -2.20 5.82
N LYS A 67 -11.94 -3.42 5.62
CA LYS A 67 -12.76 -3.78 4.47
C LYS A 67 -14.21 -3.28 4.57
N ASN A 68 -14.71 -3.04 5.79
CA ASN A 68 -16.08 -2.55 5.97
C ASN A 68 -16.38 -1.29 5.15
N PHE A 69 -15.41 -0.37 5.00
CA PHE A 69 -15.65 0.86 4.23
C PHE A 69 -15.90 0.61 2.75
N ILE A 70 -15.13 -0.29 2.12
CA ILE A 70 -15.33 -0.58 0.70
C ILE A 70 -16.65 -1.35 0.47
N GLU A 71 -17.05 -2.21 1.42
CA GLU A 71 -18.36 -2.85 1.38
C GLU A 71 -19.50 -1.85 1.51
N ILE A 72 -19.39 -0.87 2.41
CA ILE A 72 -20.38 0.22 2.50
C ILE A 72 -20.47 0.97 1.18
N VAL A 73 -19.34 1.28 0.54
CA VAL A 73 -19.33 1.93 -0.79
C VAL A 73 -20.01 1.06 -1.85
N ARG A 74 -19.67 -0.24 -1.92
CA ARG A 74 -20.25 -1.19 -2.88
C ARG A 74 -21.77 -1.30 -2.74
N ASN A 75 -22.25 -1.32 -1.50
CA ASN A 75 -23.66 -1.52 -1.20
C ASN A 75 -24.50 -0.24 -1.26
N ASN A 76 -23.87 0.94 -1.35
CA ASN A 76 -24.57 2.21 -1.28
C ASN A 76 -24.18 3.13 -2.45
N PRO A 77 -24.92 3.05 -3.57
CA PRO A 77 -24.67 3.89 -4.74
C PRO A 77 -24.88 5.39 -4.49
N SER A 78 -25.43 5.79 -3.33
CA SER A 78 -25.53 7.21 -2.96
C SER A 78 -24.16 7.83 -2.74
N ILE A 79 -23.13 7.05 -2.43
CA ILE A 79 -21.74 7.54 -2.31
C ILE A 79 -21.16 7.73 -3.71
N LYS A 80 -20.94 8.99 -4.09
CA LYS A 80 -20.46 9.37 -5.43
C LYS A 80 -18.97 9.64 -5.49
N ALA A 81 -18.39 10.12 -4.40
CA ALA A 81 -16.97 10.36 -4.34
C ALA A 81 -16.41 10.26 -2.92
N TRP A 82 -15.16 9.83 -2.84
CA TRP A 82 -14.41 9.75 -1.60
C TRP A 82 -13.03 10.41 -1.78
N PHE A 83 -12.76 11.43 -0.98
CA PHE A 83 -11.51 12.20 -1.01
C PHE A 83 -10.64 11.87 0.20
N SER A 84 -9.35 11.65 -0.06
CA SER A 84 -8.41 11.27 0.99
C SER A 84 -7.04 11.91 0.80
N GLY A 85 -6.38 12.26 1.91
CA GLY A 85 -5.03 12.83 1.91
C GLY A 85 -3.97 11.76 2.19
N HIS A 86 -3.26 11.93 3.31
CA HIS A 86 -2.32 10.97 3.91
C HIS A 86 -0.99 10.74 3.18
N PHE A 87 -0.99 10.57 1.86
CA PHE A 87 0.25 10.29 1.11
C PHE A 87 1.12 11.52 0.85
N HIS A 88 0.54 12.72 1.00
CA HIS A 88 1.26 14.00 0.83
C HIS A 88 1.91 14.17 -0.57
N LEU A 89 1.36 13.48 -1.57
CA LEU A 89 1.74 13.57 -2.97
C LEU A 89 0.69 14.41 -3.73
N SER A 90 1.10 15.00 -4.83
CA SER A 90 0.27 15.76 -5.74
C SER A 90 -0.65 14.88 -6.58
N HIS A 91 -1.27 15.48 -7.58
CA HIS A 91 -2.40 14.91 -8.32
C HIS A 91 -2.03 14.48 -9.74
N ASP A 92 -0.75 14.60 -10.10
CA ASP A 92 -0.29 14.37 -11.47
C ASP A 92 0.00 12.88 -11.76
N TYR A 93 0.11 12.07 -10.70
CA TYR A 93 0.38 10.64 -10.77
C TYR A 93 -0.80 9.84 -11.30
N GLU A 94 -0.50 8.73 -12.00
CA GLU A 94 -1.43 7.64 -12.27
C GLU A 94 -2.11 7.16 -10.98
N ASP A 95 -3.40 6.80 -11.03
CA ASP A 95 -4.20 6.39 -9.86
C ASP A 95 -4.37 7.44 -8.74
N SER A 96 -4.00 8.72 -8.97
CA SER A 96 -4.33 9.81 -8.03
C SER A 96 -5.83 10.17 -8.03
N ILE A 97 -6.54 9.75 -9.08
CA ILE A 97 -7.99 9.64 -9.15
C ILE A 97 -8.28 8.26 -9.74
N THR A 98 -9.23 7.54 -9.17
CA THR A 98 -9.68 6.28 -9.74
C THR A 98 -11.20 6.22 -9.86
N PHE A 99 -11.64 5.43 -10.84
CA PHE A 99 -13.01 5.44 -11.32
C PHE A 99 -13.78 4.15 -10.98
N PRO A 100 -15.12 4.27 -10.92
CA PRO A 100 -16.02 3.14 -11.07
C PRO A 100 -15.62 2.29 -12.29
N GLY A 101 -15.53 0.96 -12.15
CA GLY A 101 -15.26 0.08 -13.29
C GLY A 101 -13.93 -0.70 -13.31
N GLY A 102 -13.32 -0.96 -12.16
CA GLY A 102 -12.23 -1.94 -12.00
C GLY A 102 -12.15 -2.42 -10.55
N SER A 103 -11.65 -3.64 -10.30
CA SER A 103 -11.43 -4.21 -8.95
C SER A 103 -12.64 -4.13 -7.99
N ASN A 104 -13.86 -4.21 -8.52
CA ASN A 104 -15.11 -4.24 -7.73
C ASN A 104 -15.27 -3.01 -6.80
N ARG A 105 -15.23 -1.78 -7.34
CA ARG A 105 -15.24 -0.52 -6.55
C ARG A 105 -16.60 0.18 -6.42
N GLY A 106 -17.67 -0.40 -6.96
CA GLY A 106 -18.99 0.24 -7.01
C GLY A 106 -18.99 1.49 -7.88
N SER A 107 -19.85 2.46 -7.53
CA SER A 107 -20.13 3.71 -8.26
C SER A 107 -19.37 4.93 -7.71
N CYS A 108 -18.37 4.71 -6.86
CA CYS A 108 -17.66 5.80 -6.18
C CYS A 108 -16.36 6.17 -6.90
N VAL A 109 -16.16 7.46 -7.14
CA VAL A 109 -14.87 8.02 -7.58
C VAL A 109 -13.97 8.25 -6.36
N PHE A 110 -12.76 7.70 -6.36
CA PHE A 110 -11.79 7.95 -5.29
C PHE A 110 -10.75 8.95 -5.75
N ALA A 111 -10.45 9.96 -4.94
CA ALA A 111 -9.51 11.01 -5.32
C ALA A 111 -8.56 11.37 -4.17
N GLN A 112 -7.26 11.36 -4.49
CA GLN A 112 -6.22 11.85 -3.59
C GLN A 112 -6.26 13.39 -3.49
N VAL A 113 -5.97 13.87 -2.28
CA VAL A 113 -5.78 15.27 -1.93
C VAL A 113 -4.32 15.49 -1.51
N GLY A 114 -3.68 16.46 -2.15
CA GLY A 114 -2.31 16.87 -1.87
C GLY A 114 -2.18 17.73 -0.60
N CYS A 115 -0.98 18.28 -0.42
CA CYS A 115 -0.65 19.16 0.71
C CYS A 115 -0.40 20.59 0.23
N MET A 116 -0.85 21.60 0.97
CA MET A 116 -0.64 23.02 0.60
C MET A 116 0.73 23.57 1.02
N THR A 117 1.35 22.98 2.04
CA THR A 117 2.55 23.52 2.69
C THR A 117 3.83 22.85 2.18
N THR A 118 4.91 23.62 2.09
CA THR A 118 6.25 23.13 1.71
C THR A 118 6.79 22.10 2.69
N ARG A 119 6.42 22.18 3.97
CA ARG A 119 6.88 21.27 5.02
C ARG A 119 6.24 19.89 4.92
N SER A 120 5.03 19.80 4.38
CA SER A 120 4.26 18.56 4.37
C SER A 120 4.27 17.86 3.02
N THR A 121 4.28 18.60 1.91
CA THR A 121 4.38 18.05 0.54
C THR A 121 5.66 17.22 0.41
N ARG A 122 5.59 16.05 -0.20
CA ARG A 122 6.76 15.17 -0.37
C ARG A 122 7.38 15.26 -1.77
N ASP A 123 6.64 15.82 -2.72
CA ASP A 123 7.03 16.03 -4.12
C ASP A 123 7.22 17.51 -4.49
N GLY A 124 7.04 18.43 -3.53
CA GLY A 124 7.23 19.87 -3.73
C GLY A 124 6.17 20.60 -4.57
N LYS A 125 5.12 19.92 -5.05
CA LYS A 125 4.15 20.49 -6.01
C LYS A 125 3.07 21.36 -5.36
N ARG A 126 2.76 21.11 -4.09
CA ARG A 126 1.83 21.88 -3.25
C ARG A 126 0.43 22.07 -3.87
N HIS A 127 -0.42 21.06 -3.75
CA HIS A 127 -1.75 21.04 -4.37
C HIS A 127 -2.88 20.91 -3.34
N SER A 128 -4.07 21.37 -3.71
CA SER A 128 -5.34 21.03 -3.06
C SER A 128 -6.42 20.75 -4.09
N ARG A 129 -7.51 20.08 -3.71
CA ARG A 129 -8.65 19.83 -4.60
C ARG A 129 -9.75 20.89 -4.43
N ILE A 130 -10.41 21.22 -5.53
CA ILE A 130 -11.72 21.87 -5.57
C ILE A 130 -12.68 20.88 -6.21
N VAL A 131 -13.89 20.76 -5.64
CA VAL A 131 -14.99 19.99 -6.23
C VAL A 131 -16.10 20.97 -6.58
N LYS A 132 -16.56 20.95 -7.83
CA LYS A 132 -17.66 21.80 -8.31
C LYS A 132 -18.82 20.92 -8.73
N GLY A 133 -19.83 20.81 -7.88
CA GLY A 133 -21.04 20.01 -8.15
C GLY A 133 -22.09 20.77 -8.97
N THR A 134 -22.80 20.03 -9.80
CA THR A 134 -24.04 20.46 -10.47
C THR A 134 -25.14 19.41 -10.21
N LYS A 135 -26.34 19.65 -10.73
CA LYS A 135 -27.42 18.65 -10.70
C LYS A 135 -27.10 17.39 -11.53
N ASP A 136 -26.22 17.53 -12.52
CA ASP A 136 -25.93 16.50 -13.53
C ASP A 136 -24.59 15.78 -13.26
N GLY A 137 -23.82 16.22 -12.26
CA GLY A 137 -22.50 15.65 -11.99
C GLY A 137 -21.62 16.52 -11.10
N PHE A 138 -20.31 16.35 -11.20
CA PHE A 138 -19.33 17.21 -10.55
C PHE A 138 -17.99 17.22 -11.27
N GLU A 139 -17.24 18.30 -11.11
CA GLU A 139 -15.88 18.44 -11.60
C GLU A 139 -14.89 18.34 -10.44
N ILE A 140 -13.79 17.62 -10.65
CA ILE A 140 -12.64 17.56 -9.75
C ILE A 140 -11.54 18.43 -10.35
N CYS A 141 -11.08 19.41 -9.59
CA CYS A 141 -10.05 20.35 -10.01
C CYS A 141 -8.89 20.39 -9.01
N THR A 142 -7.71 20.75 -9.50
CA THR A 142 -6.51 21.00 -8.74
C THR A 142 -6.25 22.48 -8.63
N ILE A 143 -5.97 22.96 -7.43
CA ILE A 143 -5.33 24.26 -7.20
C ILE A 143 -3.83 24.04 -7.02
N ASN A 144 -3.02 24.69 -7.86
CA ASN A 144 -1.57 24.69 -7.73
C ASN A 144 -1.11 25.91 -6.91
N HIS A 145 -0.78 25.69 -5.63
CA HIS A 145 -0.35 26.76 -4.71
C HIS A 145 1.06 27.28 -5.01
N LYS A 146 1.87 26.52 -5.76
CA LYS A 146 3.20 26.98 -6.20
C LYS A 146 3.10 27.96 -7.38
N LYS A 147 2.04 27.83 -8.19
CA LYS A 147 1.74 28.70 -9.34
C LYS A 147 0.66 29.74 -9.04
N GLY A 148 0.69 30.31 -7.82
CA GLY A 148 -0.22 31.40 -7.45
C GLY A 148 -1.70 31.02 -7.35
N GLY A 149 -2.02 29.74 -7.15
CA GLY A 149 -3.40 29.27 -7.05
C GLY A 149 -4.06 28.97 -8.39
N GLU A 150 -3.26 28.67 -9.43
CA GLU A 150 -3.76 28.23 -10.74
C GLU A 150 -4.73 27.06 -10.59
N LEU A 151 -5.91 27.18 -11.18
CA LEU A 151 -6.95 26.15 -11.18
C LEU A 151 -6.85 25.33 -12.48
N ARG A 152 -6.75 24.00 -12.34
CA ARG A 152 -6.77 23.04 -13.44
C ARG A 152 -7.94 22.07 -13.25
N LEU A 153 -8.70 21.79 -14.30
CA LEU A 153 -9.67 20.69 -14.32
C LEU A 153 -8.92 19.36 -14.50
N ASP A 154 -9.18 18.38 -13.65
CA ASP A 154 -8.57 17.05 -13.75
C ASP A 154 -9.56 16.01 -14.28
N ALA A 155 -10.80 16.03 -13.79
CA ALA A 155 -11.85 15.10 -14.22
C ALA A 155 -13.24 15.73 -14.18
N THR A 156 -14.08 15.34 -15.13
CA THR A 156 -15.53 15.61 -15.13
C THR A 156 -16.27 14.31 -14.92
N VAL A 157 -17.14 14.28 -13.91
CA VAL A 157 -17.99 13.14 -13.56
C VAL A 157 -19.44 13.51 -13.84
N THR A 158 -20.14 12.68 -14.60
CA THR A 158 -21.55 12.86 -14.94
C THR A 158 -22.37 11.74 -14.32
N TYR A 159 -23.53 12.08 -13.74
CA TYR A 159 -24.46 11.09 -13.23
C TYR A 159 -25.26 10.52 -14.40
N ASP A 160 -24.93 9.29 -14.82
CA ASP A 160 -25.65 8.62 -15.90
C ASP A 160 -27.01 8.11 -15.39
N ASP A 161 -27.01 7.49 -14.20
CA ASP A 161 -28.23 7.09 -13.49
C ASP A 161 -28.06 7.14 -11.95
N ALA A 162 -28.90 6.40 -11.21
CA ALA A 162 -28.83 6.36 -9.75
C ALA A 162 -27.54 5.70 -9.23
N SER A 163 -26.94 4.80 -10.02
CA SER A 163 -25.86 3.87 -9.67
C SER A 163 -24.65 3.90 -10.60
N HIS A 164 -24.69 4.67 -11.68
CA HIS A 164 -23.60 4.76 -12.65
C HIS A 164 -23.19 6.20 -12.91
N GLU A 165 -21.89 6.37 -13.10
CA GLU A 165 -21.24 7.62 -13.41
C GLU A 165 -20.37 7.41 -14.65
N SER A 166 -20.44 8.35 -15.57
CA SER A 166 -19.46 8.48 -16.64
C SER A 166 -18.37 9.47 -16.24
N ILE A 167 -17.13 9.17 -16.57
CA ILE A 167 -15.98 9.99 -16.18
C ILE A 167 -15.10 10.27 -17.37
N VAL A 168 -14.73 11.53 -17.52
CA VAL A 168 -13.81 12.01 -18.55
C VAL A 168 -12.62 12.68 -17.87
N MET A 169 -11.43 12.12 -18.08
CA MET A 169 -10.17 12.74 -17.68
C MET A 169 -9.86 13.92 -18.60
N ALA A 170 -9.55 15.07 -18.01
CA ALA A 170 -9.26 16.29 -18.75
C ALA A 170 -7.85 16.29 -19.37
N HIS A 171 -6.95 15.47 -18.83
CA HIS A 171 -5.58 15.33 -19.30
C HIS A 171 -5.02 13.95 -18.89
N PRO A 172 -3.98 13.44 -19.57
CA PRO A 172 -3.23 12.27 -19.11
C PRO A 172 -2.51 12.56 -17.78
N HIS A 173 -2.02 11.51 -17.15
CA HIS A 173 -1.12 11.61 -16.01
C HIS A 173 0.24 12.13 -16.48
N GLU A 174 0.83 13.05 -15.70
CA GLU A 174 2.21 13.47 -15.90
C GLU A 174 3.04 12.60 -14.96
N ASP A 175 3.36 11.37 -15.38
CA ASP A 175 4.14 10.44 -14.55
C ASP A 175 5.52 11.04 -14.28
N TYR A 176 5.71 11.48 -13.04
CA TYR A 176 6.96 12.08 -12.59
C TYR A 176 7.89 11.00 -12.05
N ASP A 177 8.97 10.75 -12.75
CA ASP A 177 10.08 9.94 -12.24
C ASP A 177 10.73 10.65 -11.05
N HIS A 178 10.56 10.11 -9.84
CA HIS A 178 11.23 10.59 -8.65
C HIS A 178 11.39 9.48 -7.61
N ASP A 179 12.54 9.41 -6.97
CA ASP A 179 12.89 8.34 -6.00
C ASP A 179 12.06 8.33 -4.69
N LEU A 180 10.98 9.11 -4.60
CA LEU A 180 10.24 9.39 -3.34
C LEU A 180 8.79 8.87 -3.34
N TRP A 181 8.36 8.19 -4.39
CA TRP A 181 7.05 7.53 -4.46
C TRP A 181 7.18 6.14 -5.06
N PHE A 182 6.15 5.36 -4.80
CA PHE A 182 6.06 3.96 -5.18
C PHE A 182 4.66 3.74 -5.75
N GLN A 183 4.57 3.37 -7.02
CA GLN A 183 3.30 2.92 -7.57
C GLN A 183 3.08 1.49 -7.12
N ALA A 184 2.10 1.28 -6.24
CA ALA A 184 1.79 -0.06 -5.80
C ALA A 184 1.25 -0.88 -6.96
N TYR A 185 2.06 -1.84 -7.38
CA TYR A 185 1.74 -2.78 -8.44
C TYR A 185 0.34 -3.36 -8.33
N THR A 186 -0.37 -3.42 -9.46
CA THR A 186 -1.64 -4.14 -9.57
C THR A 186 -1.38 -5.45 -10.28
N PRO A 187 -1.48 -6.59 -9.59
CA PRO A 187 -1.33 -7.89 -10.23
C PRO A 187 -2.34 -8.08 -11.37
N ALA A 188 -1.86 -8.55 -12.53
CA ALA A 188 -2.65 -8.83 -13.73
C ALA A 188 -2.36 -10.25 -14.26
N GLN A 189 -3.32 -10.86 -14.95
CA GLN A 189 -3.21 -12.26 -15.37
C GLN A 189 -2.08 -12.50 -16.38
N GLU A 190 -1.74 -11.47 -17.14
CA GLU A 190 -0.67 -11.43 -18.13
C GLU A 190 0.74 -11.25 -17.55
N ASP A 191 0.87 -11.15 -16.23
CA ASP A 191 2.16 -10.97 -15.57
C ASP A 191 3.07 -12.19 -15.76
N GLY A 192 4.33 -11.92 -16.09
CA GLY A 192 5.25 -12.90 -16.70
C GLY A 192 5.56 -14.17 -15.89
N CYS A 193 5.17 -14.23 -14.62
CA CYS A 193 5.42 -15.37 -13.72
C CYS A 193 4.21 -15.71 -12.84
N TYR A 194 2.98 -15.51 -13.35
CA TYR A 194 1.77 -16.00 -12.69
C TYR A 194 1.79 -17.54 -12.54
N ILE A 195 1.64 -18.02 -11.31
CA ILE A 195 1.44 -19.45 -11.04
C ILE A 195 -0.06 -19.70 -10.86
N SER A 196 -0.68 -20.35 -11.85
CA SER A 196 -2.08 -20.80 -11.79
C SER A 196 -2.28 -22.10 -11.00
N SER A 197 -1.20 -22.83 -10.73
CA SER A 197 -1.19 -24.12 -10.04
C SER A 197 -0.86 -23.96 -8.55
N PRO A 198 -1.43 -24.77 -7.64
CA PRO A 198 -1.10 -24.74 -6.21
C PRO A 198 0.35 -25.15 -5.87
N ALA A 199 1.20 -25.48 -6.84
CA ALA A 199 2.62 -25.72 -6.59
C ALA A 199 3.44 -25.24 -7.79
N GLY A 200 4.56 -24.58 -7.51
CA GLY A 200 5.48 -24.12 -8.54
C GLY A 200 6.67 -23.34 -7.97
N VAL A 201 7.77 -23.39 -8.71
CA VAL A 201 8.95 -22.56 -8.44
C VAL A 201 8.77 -21.26 -9.21
N LEU A 202 8.77 -20.13 -8.51
CA LEU A 202 8.73 -18.82 -9.14
C LEU A 202 10.11 -18.51 -9.70
N ASN A 203 10.17 -18.10 -10.97
CA ASN A 203 11.41 -17.68 -11.62
C ASN A 203 12.50 -18.77 -11.62
N ALA A 204 12.16 -20.00 -12.01
CA ALA A 204 13.04 -21.17 -11.95
C ALA A 204 14.41 -20.98 -12.64
N ASP A 205 14.46 -20.13 -13.68
CA ASP A 205 15.64 -19.92 -14.53
C ASP A 205 16.21 -18.49 -14.45
N GLY A 206 15.67 -17.61 -13.59
CA GLY A 206 16.03 -16.19 -13.57
C GLY A 206 16.60 -15.69 -12.24
N THR A 207 17.42 -14.64 -12.32
CA THR A 207 17.81 -13.84 -11.16
C THR A 207 16.71 -12.84 -10.83
N TRP A 208 16.27 -12.80 -9.58
CA TRP A 208 15.35 -11.76 -9.10
C TRP A 208 16.08 -10.41 -9.09
N ASP A 209 15.56 -9.44 -9.84
CA ASP A 209 16.00 -8.06 -9.84
C ASP A 209 14.85 -7.09 -9.52
N GLU A 210 15.15 -5.80 -9.42
CA GLU A 210 14.17 -4.75 -9.09
C GLU A 210 13.02 -4.64 -10.12
N LYS A 211 13.20 -5.20 -11.31
CA LYS A 211 12.21 -5.19 -12.40
C LYS A 211 11.37 -6.46 -12.44
N THR A 212 11.70 -7.44 -11.60
CA THR A 212 10.98 -8.70 -11.58
C THR A 212 9.62 -8.50 -10.92
N VAL A 213 8.57 -8.89 -11.62
CA VAL A 213 7.19 -8.75 -11.15
C VAL A 213 6.47 -10.09 -11.33
N CYS A 214 6.12 -10.70 -10.20
CA CYS A 214 5.45 -12.00 -10.13
C CYS A 214 4.31 -11.94 -9.12
N TRP A 215 3.30 -12.80 -9.25
CA TRP A 215 2.26 -12.91 -8.24
C TRP A 215 1.58 -14.27 -8.25
N TRP A 216 0.96 -14.63 -7.13
CA TRP A 216 0.31 -15.92 -6.93
C TRP A 216 -0.80 -15.86 -5.89
N HIS A 217 -1.74 -16.80 -6.01
CA HIS A 217 -2.74 -17.09 -4.99
C HIS A 217 -2.25 -18.27 -4.15
N MET A 218 -2.20 -18.07 -2.84
CA MET A 218 -2.01 -19.12 -1.86
C MET A 218 -3.33 -19.92 -1.71
N SER A 219 -3.20 -21.18 -1.31
CA SER A 219 -4.29 -22.13 -1.05
C SER A 219 -5.24 -21.69 0.06
N ASP A 220 -4.76 -20.88 1.00
CA ASP A 220 -5.53 -20.25 2.07
C ASP A 220 -6.28 -18.98 1.60
N GLY A 221 -6.10 -18.59 0.34
CA GLY A 221 -6.73 -17.43 -0.29
C GLY A 221 -5.90 -16.14 -0.21
N ALA A 222 -4.72 -16.15 0.42
CA ALA A 222 -3.83 -14.98 0.40
C ALA A 222 -3.31 -14.70 -1.01
N VAL A 223 -3.09 -13.43 -1.34
CA VAL A 223 -2.53 -13.01 -2.63
C VAL A 223 -1.19 -12.36 -2.36
N LEU A 224 -0.13 -12.92 -2.94
CA LEU A 224 1.23 -12.43 -2.76
C LEU A 224 1.81 -12.04 -4.11
N GLY A 225 2.68 -11.03 -4.11
CA GLY A 225 3.38 -10.62 -5.31
C GLY A 225 4.76 -10.05 -5.01
N VAL A 226 5.67 -10.22 -5.96
CA VAL A 226 6.98 -9.60 -5.96
C VAL A 226 6.91 -8.31 -6.75
N HIS A 227 7.44 -7.25 -6.16
CA HIS A 227 7.55 -5.95 -6.81
C HIS A 227 8.65 -5.13 -6.12
N ASP A 228 9.50 -4.47 -6.91
CA ASP A 228 10.67 -3.71 -6.47
C ASP A 228 11.58 -4.49 -5.49
N GLY A 229 11.81 -5.77 -5.81
CA GLY A 229 12.62 -6.66 -5.00
C GLY A 229 12.02 -7.02 -3.62
N MET A 230 10.77 -6.67 -3.33
CA MET A 230 10.06 -7.07 -2.11
C MET A 230 8.95 -8.07 -2.42
N ILE A 231 8.58 -8.90 -1.44
CA ILE A 231 7.31 -9.63 -1.49
C ILE A 231 6.27 -8.84 -0.70
N ILE A 232 5.13 -8.55 -1.32
CA ILE A 232 4.00 -7.80 -0.78
C ILE A 232 2.77 -8.70 -0.78
N GLU A 233 2.00 -8.67 0.31
CA GLU A 233 0.68 -9.28 0.36
C GLU A 233 -0.39 -8.27 -0.07
N TYR A 234 -1.39 -8.76 -0.78
CA TYR A 234 -2.51 -8.01 -1.32
C TYR A 234 -3.83 -8.56 -0.79
N ASP A 235 -4.81 -7.68 -0.61
CA ASP A 235 -6.16 -8.10 -0.30
C ASP A 235 -6.77 -8.86 -1.48
N ALA A 236 -7.23 -10.08 -1.25
CA ALA A 236 -7.73 -10.96 -2.32
C ALA A 236 -8.93 -10.38 -3.10
N SER A 237 -9.74 -9.52 -2.48
CA SER A 237 -10.97 -8.99 -3.10
C SER A 237 -10.73 -7.72 -3.91
N THR A 238 -9.75 -6.92 -3.52
CA THR A 238 -9.49 -5.58 -4.10
C THR A 238 -8.13 -5.46 -4.76
N LEU A 239 -7.25 -6.43 -4.52
CA LEU A 239 -5.82 -6.43 -4.86
C LEU A 239 -5.07 -5.21 -4.31
N ALA A 240 -5.59 -4.55 -3.28
CA ALA A 240 -4.91 -3.45 -2.62
C ALA A 240 -3.75 -4.00 -1.76
N PRO A 241 -2.57 -3.38 -1.75
CA PRO A 241 -1.44 -3.85 -0.95
C PRO A 241 -1.76 -3.75 0.55
N LEU A 242 -1.56 -4.84 1.27
CA LEU A 242 -1.68 -4.94 2.73
C LEU A 242 -0.35 -4.62 3.41
N GLY A 243 0.74 -5.24 2.94
CA GLY A 243 2.06 -4.91 3.48
C GLY A 243 3.17 -5.83 3.01
N MET A 244 4.38 -5.49 3.42
CA MET A 244 5.59 -6.23 3.08
C MET A 244 5.69 -7.54 3.87
N VAL A 245 5.90 -8.64 3.15
CA VAL A 245 6.15 -9.99 3.68
C VAL A 245 7.65 -10.25 3.79
N VAL A 246 8.40 -9.93 2.73
CA VAL A 246 9.86 -10.10 2.63
C VAL A 246 10.48 -8.81 2.11
N SER A 247 11.55 -8.34 2.77
CA SER A 247 12.26 -7.12 2.36
C SER A 247 13.22 -7.37 1.20
N LYS A 248 13.65 -6.28 0.56
CA LYS A 248 14.62 -6.30 -0.53
C LYS A 248 15.93 -6.98 -0.16
N ASP A 249 16.44 -6.71 1.04
CA ASP A 249 17.69 -7.29 1.53
C ASP A 249 17.58 -8.81 1.76
N GLU A 250 16.40 -9.29 2.16
CA GLU A 250 16.16 -10.72 2.41
C GLU A 250 15.88 -11.51 1.14
N LEU A 251 15.34 -10.84 0.11
CA LEU A 251 15.09 -11.45 -1.20
C LEU A 251 16.35 -11.43 -2.08
N ALA A 252 17.27 -10.48 -1.86
CA ALA A 252 18.48 -10.34 -2.64
C ALA A 252 19.31 -11.63 -2.66
N GLY A 253 19.57 -12.16 -3.86
CA GLY A 253 20.36 -13.38 -4.05
C GLY A 253 19.61 -14.69 -3.72
N ARG A 254 18.32 -14.62 -3.36
CA ARG A 254 17.49 -15.78 -3.05
C ARG A 254 16.42 -16.01 -4.12
N LYS A 255 15.97 -17.26 -4.24
CA LYS A 255 14.87 -17.73 -5.09
C LYS A 255 13.63 -17.97 -4.23
N VAL A 256 12.46 -17.92 -4.86
CA VAL A 256 11.16 -18.08 -4.20
C VAL A 256 10.45 -19.30 -4.76
N ALA A 257 9.92 -20.15 -3.90
CA ALA A 257 9.05 -21.26 -4.30
C ALA A 257 7.79 -21.29 -3.45
N VAL A 258 6.69 -21.74 -4.06
CA VAL A 258 5.45 -22.08 -3.35
C VAL A 258 5.28 -23.58 -3.46
N ILE A 259 5.31 -24.26 -2.32
CA ILE A 259 5.29 -25.72 -2.24
C ILE A 259 4.07 -26.19 -1.46
N ASP A 260 3.56 -27.37 -1.79
CA ASP A 260 2.61 -28.09 -0.94
C ASP A 260 3.35 -28.54 0.34
N ALA A 261 2.88 -28.09 1.51
CA ALA A 261 3.49 -28.37 2.82
C ALA A 261 3.11 -29.76 3.37
N ALA A 262 2.14 -30.44 2.76
CA ALA A 262 1.71 -31.78 3.15
C ALA A 262 2.74 -32.84 2.72
N LEU A 263 3.83 -32.97 3.48
CA LEU A 263 4.79 -34.07 3.30
C LEU A 263 4.21 -35.44 3.73
N ASN A 264 3.12 -35.44 4.51
CA ASN A 264 2.31 -36.61 4.87
C ASN A 264 0.84 -36.16 5.04
N PRO A 265 -0.01 -36.25 4.00
CA PRO A 265 -1.42 -35.90 4.15
C PRO A 265 -2.05 -36.80 5.23
N PRO A 266 -2.94 -36.28 6.11
CA PRO A 266 -3.51 -37.04 7.22
C PRO A 266 -4.42 -38.20 6.77
N CYS A 267 -4.58 -38.43 5.47
CA CYS A 267 -5.32 -39.55 4.91
C CYS A 267 -4.75 -39.98 3.55
N ASP A 268 -4.63 -41.29 3.34
CA ASP A 268 -4.30 -41.92 2.06
C ASP A 268 -5.60 -42.37 1.38
N GLY A 269 -6.13 -41.57 0.45
CA GLY A 269 -7.33 -41.95 -0.30
C GLY A 269 -7.89 -40.86 -1.21
N ALA A 270 -8.65 -41.26 -2.23
CA ALA A 270 -9.25 -40.39 -3.26
C ALA A 270 -10.38 -39.47 -2.75
N GLU A 271 -10.66 -39.46 -1.44
CA GLU A 271 -11.70 -38.66 -0.77
C GLU A 271 -11.12 -37.73 0.32
N CYS A 272 -9.83 -37.38 0.23
CA CYS A 272 -9.22 -36.40 1.12
C CYS A 272 -9.55 -34.98 0.67
N ASP A 273 -10.69 -34.46 1.14
CA ASP A 273 -11.09 -33.05 1.00
C ASP A 273 -10.41 -32.17 2.07
N VAL A 274 -9.13 -32.46 2.36
CA VAL A 274 -8.34 -31.69 3.33
C VAL A 274 -7.74 -30.51 2.58
N PRO A 275 -7.93 -29.26 3.06
CA PRO A 275 -7.33 -28.09 2.44
C PRO A 275 -5.82 -28.31 2.26
N LYS A 276 -5.33 -28.18 1.02
CA LYS A 276 -3.90 -28.28 0.73
C LYS A 276 -3.20 -27.16 1.49
N GLU A 277 -2.32 -27.52 2.42
CA GLU A 277 -1.48 -26.55 3.11
C GLU A 277 -0.30 -26.20 2.20
N GLN A 278 0.01 -24.91 2.05
CA GLN A 278 1.13 -24.43 1.24
C GLN A 278 2.13 -23.64 2.06
N ALA A 279 3.39 -23.69 1.63
CA ALA A 279 4.48 -22.93 2.23
C ALA A 279 5.14 -22.03 1.17
N LEU A 280 5.38 -20.78 1.56
CA LEU A 280 6.24 -19.86 0.83
C LEU A 280 7.68 -20.05 1.31
N VAL A 281 8.59 -20.32 0.37
CA VAL A 281 9.97 -20.71 0.66
C VAL A 281 10.95 -19.78 -0.05
N LEU A 282 11.92 -19.26 0.70
CA LEU A 282 13.10 -18.58 0.20
C LEU A 282 14.29 -19.54 0.26
N TYR A 283 15.04 -19.68 -0.82
CA TYR A 283 16.20 -20.56 -0.87
C TYR A 283 17.28 -20.00 -1.79
N ASP A 284 18.54 -20.38 -1.60
CA ASP A 284 19.62 -20.08 -2.53
C ASP A 284 20.30 -21.38 -2.99
N ASP A 285 21.17 -21.27 -4.00
CA ASP A 285 21.91 -22.43 -4.53
C ASP A 285 23.13 -22.80 -3.64
N GLY A 286 23.33 -22.10 -2.51
CA GLY A 286 24.42 -22.33 -1.55
C GLY A 286 23.98 -23.14 -0.32
N ASP A 287 24.90 -23.30 0.64
CA ASP A 287 24.63 -23.96 1.94
C ASP A 287 23.83 -23.06 2.92
N GLU A 288 23.46 -21.84 2.52
CA GLU A 288 22.67 -20.91 3.34
C GLU A 288 21.18 -21.26 3.28
N GLY A 289 20.82 -22.38 3.91
CA GLY A 289 19.52 -22.71 4.49
C GLY A 289 18.22 -22.19 3.83
N VAL A 290 17.39 -23.14 3.40
CA VAL A 290 15.97 -22.94 3.09
C VAL A 290 15.25 -22.22 4.24
N THR A 291 14.54 -21.13 3.93
CA THR A 291 13.74 -20.34 4.87
C THR A 291 12.27 -20.42 4.50
N VAL A 292 11.42 -20.83 5.45
CA VAL A 292 9.96 -20.86 5.27
C VAL A 292 9.36 -19.61 5.86
N VAL A 293 8.58 -18.86 5.07
CA VAL A 293 7.82 -17.71 5.54
C VAL A 293 6.53 -18.21 6.20
N GLN A 294 6.40 -17.93 7.49
CA GLN A 294 5.24 -18.33 8.28
C GLN A 294 4.16 -17.23 8.26
N PRO A 295 2.87 -17.58 8.13
CA PRO A 295 1.79 -16.63 8.35
C PRO A 295 1.71 -16.23 9.83
N ASN A 296 1.09 -15.08 10.09
CA ASN A 296 0.73 -14.60 11.42
C ASN A 296 -0.44 -15.44 12.00
N GLU A 297 -0.76 -15.24 13.29
CA GLU A 297 -1.88 -15.92 13.96
C GLU A 297 -3.25 -15.69 13.29
N ASP A 298 -3.43 -14.58 12.59
CA ASP A 298 -4.64 -14.25 11.82
C ASP A 298 -4.58 -14.67 10.36
N GLY A 299 -3.55 -15.43 9.96
CA GLY A 299 -3.37 -15.98 8.61
C GLY A 299 -2.69 -15.05 7.61
N SER A 300 -2.46 -13.77 7.94
CA SER A 300 -1.77 -12.85 7.02
C SER A 300 -0.26 -13.11 7.02
N TYR A 301 0.41 -12.93 5.90
CA TYR A 301 1.87 -13.07 5.75
C TYR A 301 2.62 -11.76 5.95
N TRP A 302 1.98 -10.62 5.72
CA TRP A 302 2.62 -9.32 5.83
C TRP A 302 3.06 -9.03 7.27
N ARG A 303 4.22 -8.40 7.39
CA ARG A 303 4.84 -8.13 8.68
C ARG A 303 4.09 -7.01 9.37
N LYS A 304 3.57 -7.31 10.55
CA LYS A 304 3.06 -6.29 11.49
C LYS A 304 4.24 -5.59 12.17
N ILE A 305 5.01 -4.82 11.39
CA ILE A 305 6.14 -4.01 11.89
C ILE A 305 5.59 -2.77 12.61
N VAL A 306 4.81 -2.96 13.68
CA VAL A 306 4.41 -1.86 14.55
C VAL A 306 5.12 -1.99 15.88
N ARG A 307 6.45 -1.88 15.85
CA ARG A 307 7.20 -1.45 17.02
C ARG A 307 7.12 0.07 17.12
N ASN A 308 6.74 0.57 18.28
CA ASN A 308 6.40 1.96 18.52
C ASN A 308 7.48 2.93 17.99
N LYS A 309 7.11 3.84 17.08
CA LYS A 309 8.00 4.84 16.45
C LYS A 309 8.77 5.67 17.48
N MET A 310 8.25 5.87 18.69
CA MET A 310 8.97 6.55 19.78
C MET A 310 10.17 5.74 20.29
N VAL A 311 10.06 4.42 20.29
CA VAL A 311 11.15 3.51 20.65
C VAL A 311 12.19 3.51 19.54
N ARG A 312 11.79 3.35 18.28
CA ARG A 312 12.70 3.43 17.12
C ARG A 312 13.39 4.80 16.98
N MET A 313 12.70 5.90 17.29
CA MET A 313 13.32 7.24 17.32
C MET A 313 14.27 7.42 18.52
N LYS A 314 13.99 6.79 19.66
CA LYS A 314 14.92 6.79 20.80
C LYS A 314 16.15 5.94 20.50
N GLU A 315 15.99 4.81 19.83
CA GLU A 315 17.08 3.93 19.37
C GLU A 315 17.93 4.64 18.33
N LYS A 316 17.32 5.22 17.29
CA LYS A 316 18.06 6.02 16.29
C LYS A 316 18.83 7.18 16.94
N ARG A 317 18.25 7.88 17.91
CA ARG A 317 18.96 8.92 18.70
C ARG A 317 20.11 8.35 19.54
N ARG A 318 19.98 7.12 20.05
CA ARG A 318 21.05 6.44 20.80
C ARG A 318 22.17 5.98 19.87
N GLU A 319 21.83 5.49 18.68
CA GLU A 319 22.78 5.10 17.63
C GLU A 319 23.57 6.32 17.13
N GLU A 320 22.88 7.44 16.83
CA GLU A 320 23.52 8.71 16.46
C GLU A 320 24.46 9.23 17.57
N ALA A 321 24.01 9.20 18.83
CA ALA A 321 24.84 9.60 19.97
C ALA A 321 26.04 8.66 20.21
N ALA A 322 25.88 7.36 20.00
CA ALA A 322 26.95 6.38 20.11
C ALA A 322 27.99 6.55 19.00
N ALA A 323 27.56 6.83 17.77
CA ALA A 323 28.43 7.12 16.65
C ALA A 323 29.24 8.41 16.87
N GLU A 324 28.60 9.46 17.40
CA GLU A 324 29.28 10.71 17.74
C GLU A 324 30.29 10.52 18.89
N TYR A 325 29.91 9.79 19.94
CA TYR A 325 30.82 9.46 21.05
C TYR A 325 32.02 8.62 20.60
N ALA A 326 31.80 7.62 19.75
CA ALA A 326 32.87 6.81 19.17
C ALA A 326 33.82 7.66 18.31
N ARG A 327 33.29 8.63 17.54
CA ARG A 327 34.10 9.56 16.75
C ARG A 327 34.99 10.42 17.64
N LEU A 328 34.45 11.00 18.73
CA LEU A 328 35.21 11.83 19.67
C LEU A 328 36.30 11.04 20.41
N LEU A 329 36.02 9.80 20.81
CA LEU A 329 37.01 8.90 21.42
C LEU A 329 38.16 8.52 20.47
N LEU A 330 37.87 8.41 19.17
CA LEU A 330 38.87 8.11 18.15
C LEU A 330 39.67 9.36 17.74
N GLU A 331 39.09 10.55 17.80
CA GLU A 331 39.78 11.83 17.64
C GLU A 331 40.72 12.12 18.82
N GLU A 332 40.30 11.89 20.08
CA GLU A 332 41.18 12.02 21.27
C GLU A 332 42.33 11.00 21.31
N ARG A 333 42.18 9.84 20.66
CA ARG A 333 43.26 8.85 20.49
C ARG A 333 44.21 9.19 19.34
N GLY A 334 43.86 10.12 18.46
CA GLY A 334 44.68 10.55 17.33
C GLY A 334 45.77 11.58 17.68
N ASP A 335 45.65 12.24 18.84
CA ASP A 335 46.56 13.33 19.27
C ASP A 335 47.59 12.87 20.33
N GLY A 336 47.77 11.56 20.52
CA GLY A 336 48.52 10.96 21.64
C GLY A 336 49.87 10.31 21.33
N ASP A 337 50.32 10.24 20.06
CA ASP A 337 51.62 9.68 19.66
C ASP A 337 52.23 10.56 18.55
N GLY A 338 53.28 11.36 18.72
CA GLY A 338 54.12 11.63 19.87
C GLY A 338 55.14 12.73 19.51
N ASP A 339 55.54 13.51 20.50
CA ASP A 339 56.72 14.38 20.47
C ASP A 339 57.50 14.19 21.79
N GLY A 340 58.80 13.93 21.68
CA GLY A 340 59.80 13.91 22.76
C GLY A 340 60.15 12.50 23.30
N ASP A 341 61.39 12.04 23.37
CA ASP A 341 62.69 12.71 23.33
C ASP A 341 63.79 11.74 22.90
N GLY A 342 64.87 12.31 22.35
CA GLY A 342 66.10 11.58 22.04
C GLY A 342 66.97 11.28 23.26
N ASP A 343 67.78 10.24 23.11
CA ASP A 343 69.18 10.21 23.55
C ASP A 343 69.90 9.10 22.78
N GLY A 344 70.95 9.48 22.04
CA GLY A 344 71.77 8.62 21.18
C GLY A 344 72.60 9.38 20.18
#